data_AF-K6G926-F1
#
_entry.id   AF-K6G926-F1
#
_cell.length_a   1.000
_cell.length_b   1.000
_cell.length_c   1.000
_cell.angle_alpha   90.00
_cell.angle_beta   90.00
_cell.angle_gamma   90.00
#
_symmetry.space_group_name_H-M   'P 1'
#
loop_
_entity.id
_entity.type
_entity.pdbx_description
1 polymer ?
#
loop_
_entity_poly.entity_id
_entity_poly.type
_entity_poly.pdbx_seq_one_letter_code
_entity_poly.pdbx_strand_id
1 'polypeptide(L)'
;GMDALTHAVEAYVSTIANPMTDACAIESIKLVFKYLRKAVANGQDLEAREGMCFAQYLGGMAFNNASLGYVHSMAHQLGGFYNLPHGECNALLLPFVEKFNLIAKVEKFAAMAEIMGENTAGLAPRDAAELALKAIRQ
;
A
#
# COMPACT_ATOMS: atom_id res chain seq x y z
N GLY A 1 3.99 1.64 9.26
CA GLY A 1 4.84 0.72 8.46
C GLY A 1 3.98 0.12 7.37
N MET A 2 3.72 -1.19 7.43
CA MET A 2 2.79 -1.85 6.50
C MET A 2 1.38 -1.26 6.54
N ASP A 3 0.91 -0.82 7.70
CA ASP A 3 -0.36 -0.08 7.82
C ASP A 3 -0.45 1.15 6.90
N ALA A 4 0.64 1.92 6.79
CA ALA A 4 0.71 3.07 5.90
C ALA A 4 0.73 2.64 4.42
N LEU A 5 1.35 1.51 4.10
CA LEU A 5 1.27 0.93 2.75
C LEU A 5 -0.16 0.53 2.42
N THR A 6 -0.83 -0.16 3.34
CA THR A 6 -2.22 -0.58 3.18
C THR A 6 -3.13 0.63 2.96
N HIS A 7 -2.99 1.69 3.76
CA HIS A 7 -3.71 2.94 3.54
C HIS A 7 -3.54 3.48 2.12
N ALA A 8 -2.29 3.59 1.66
CA ALA A 8 -1.99 4.15 0.35
C ALA A 8 -2.49 3.26 -0.80
N VAL A 9 -2.29 1.95 -0.70
CA VAL A 9 -2.74 0.98 -1.71
C VAL A 9 -4.27 0.98 -1.81
N GLU A 10 -4.98 0.82 -0.69
CA GLU A 10 -6.45 0.80 -0.70
C GLU A 10 -7.04 2.13 -1.17
N ALA A 11 -6.47 3.25 -0.74
CA ALA A 11 -6.89 4.58 -1.22
C ALA A 11 -6.67 4.72 -2.74
N TYR A 12 -5.55 4.20 -3.27
CA TYR A 12 -5.23 4.29 -4.69
C TYR A 12 -6.17 3.45 -5.56
N VAL A 13 -6.58 2.26 -5.09
CA VAL A 13 -7.50 1.39 -5.85
C VAL A 13 -8.98 1.58 -5.49
N SER A 14 -9.28 2.52 -4.58
CA SER A 14 -10.63 2.83 -4.13
C SER A 14 -11.58 3.20 -5.27
N THR A 15 -12.87 2.92 -5.08
CA THR A 15 -13.97 3.29 -5.98
C THR A 15 -14.22 4.81 -6.03
N ILE A 16 -13.77 5.56 -5.02
CA ILE A 16 -13.90 7.02 -4.95
C ILE A 16 -12.55 7.76 -5.05
N ALA A 17 -11.51 7.06 -5.50
CA ALA A 17 -10.21 7.67 -5.77
C ALA A 17 -10.33 8.77 -6.83
N ASN A 18 -9.57 9.85 -6.65
CA ASN A 18 -9.50 11.00 -7.54
C ASN A 18 -8.03 11.45 -7.74
N PRO A 19 -7.74 12.37 -8.66
CA PRO A 19 -6.36 12.75 -8.97
C PRO A 19 -5.55 13.26 -7.76
N MET A 20 -6.19 13.92 -6.79
CA MET A 20 -5.51 14.41 -5.59
C MET A 20 -5.15 13.28 -4.64
N THR A 21 -6.06 12.34 -4.43
CA THR A 21 -5.80 11.17 -3.58
C THR A 21 -4.78 10.24 -4.23
N ASP A 22 -4.83 10.09 -5.55
CA ASP A 22 -3.85 9.32 -6.32
C ASP A 22 -2.45 9.90 -6.19
N ALA A 23 -2.29 11.22 -6.31
CA ALA A 23 -0.99 11.87 -6.12
C ALA A 23 -0.39 11.59 -4.73
N CYS A 24 -1.21 11.70 -3.68
CA CYS A 24 -0.78 11.42 -2.31
C CYS A 24 -0.46 9.93 -2.10
N ALA A 25 -1.31 9.03 -2.62
CA ALA A 25 -1.13 7.59 -2.48
C ALA A 25 0.11 7.08 -3.23
N ILE A 26 0.32 7.53 -4.46
CA ILE A 26 1.50 7.18 -5.27
C ILE A 26 2.77 7.57 -4.53
N GLU A 27 2.85 8.82 -4.04
CA GLU A 27 4.04 9.27 -3.32
C GLU A 27 4.23 8.53 -1.99
N SER A 28 3.13 8.24 -1.27
CA SER A 28 3.18 7.41 -0.07
C SER A 28 3.78 6.02 -0.36
N ILE A 29 3.31 5.32 -1.41
CA ILE A 29 3.83 4.00 -1.80
C ILE A 29 5.33 4.08 -2.11
N LYS A 30 5.78 5.09 -2.88
CA LYS A 30 7.21 5.30 -3.19
C LYS A 30 8.05 5.44 -1.92
N LEU A 31 7.62 6.30 -1.01
CA LEU A 31 8.34 6.57 0.23
C LEU A 31 8.36 5.33 1.14
N VAL A 32 7.26 4.57 1.23
CA VAL A 32 7.24 3.30 1.97
C VAL A 32 8.27 2.32 1.40
N PHE A 33 8.28 2.10 0.08
CA PHE A 33 9.24 1.18 -0.55
C PHE A 33 10.69 1.64 -0.43
N LYS A 34 10.92 2.95 -0.40
CA LYS A 34 12.26 3.53 -0.22
C LYS A 34 12.78 3.42 1.22
N TYR A 35 11.92 3.65 2.22
CA TYR A 35 12.38 3.91 3.59
C TYR A 35 11.97 2.86 4.63
N LEU A 36 10.91 2.09 4.44
CA LEU A 36 10.39 1.19 5.47
C LEU A 36 11.43 0.16 5.92
N ARG A 37 12.08 -0.52 4.97
CA ARG A 37 13.08 -1.56 5.27
C ARG A 37 14.27 -0.98 6.02
N LYS A 38 14.72 0.24 5.67
CA LYS A 38 15.80 0.96 6.36
C LYS A 38 15.41 1.31 7.79
N ALA A 39 14.22 1.87 7.98
CA ALA A 39 13.71 2.27 9.30
C ALA A 39 13.49 1.07 10.25
N VAL A 40 13.15 -0.10 9.70
CA VAL A 40 13.05 -1.36 10.47
C VAL A 40 14.43 -1.92 10.80
N ALA A 41 15.35 -1.95 9.82
CA ALA A 41 16.71 -2.47 10.03
C ALA A 41 17.54 -1.62 11.01
N ASN A 42 17.38 -0.29 10.97
CA ASN A 42 17.99 0.64 11.91
C ASN A 42 16.97 1.70 12.35
N GLY A 43 16.42 1.50 13.55
CA GLY A 43 15.44 2.42 14.12
C GLY A 43 15.96 3.84 14.42
N GLN A 44 17.28 4.05 14.41
CA GLN A 44 17.95 5.34 14.62
C GLN A 44 18.30 6.07 13.32
N ASP A 45 18.01 5.48 12.15
CA ASP A 45 18.15 6.16 10.87
C ASP A 45 17.09 7.27 10.75
N LEU A 46 17.52 8.51 11.03
CA LEU A 46 16.63 9.67 11.06
C LEU A 46 16.04 9.98 9.67
N GLU A 47 16.80 9.78 8.59
CA GLU A 47 16.31 10.00 7.22
C GLU A 47 15.20 9.00 6.89
N ALA A 48 15.41 7.72 7.21
CA ALA A 48 14.39 6.70 6.98
C ALA A 48 13.13 6.91 7.85
N ARG A 49 13.32 7.35 9.11
CA ARG A 49 12.21 7.70 10.01
C ARG A 49 11.41 8.88 9.47
N GLU A 50 12.08 9.95 9.06
CA GLU A 50 11.44 11.12 8.45
C GLU A 50 10.69 10.75 7.17
N GLY A 51 11.33 9.97 6.29
CA GLY A 51 10.71 9.47 5.07
C GLY A 51 9.43 8.67 5.34
N MET A 52 9.44 7.81 6.37
CA MET A 52 8.24 7.07 6.80
C MET A 52 7.18 7.95 7.45
N CYS A 53 7.56 9.04 8.14
CA CYS A 53 6.62 10.04 8.67
C CYS A 53 5.87 10.76 7.55
N PHE A 54 6.57 11.15 6.47
CA PHE A 54 5.91 11.71 5.28
C PHE A 54 5.06 10.66 4.57
N ALA A 55 5.55 9.43 4.44
CA ALA A 55 4.81 8.34 3.80
C ALA A 55 3.44 8.12 4.47
N GLN A 56 3.42 7.98 5.80
CA GLN A 56 2.16 7.78 6.52
C GLN A 56 1.23 9.01 6.48
N TYR A 57 1.80 10.22 6.42
CA TYR A 57 1.00 11.45 6.37
C TYR A 57 0.28 11.56 5.02
N LEU A 58 0.99 11.31 3.92
CA LEU A 58 0.43 11.30 2.58
C LEU A 58 -0.57 10.16 2.39
N GLY A 59 -0.30 8.98 2.98
CA GLY A 59 -1.28 7.90 3.07
C GLY A 59 -2.57 8.37 3.75
N GLY A 60 -2.44 9.07 4.88
CA GLY A 60 -3.54 9.73 5.59
C GLY A 60 -4.35 10.69 4.73
N MET A 61 -3.67 11.61 4.05
CA MET A 61 -4.29 12.56 3.11
C MET A 61 -5.07 11.85 2.01
N ALA A 62 -4.55 10.73 1.49
CA ALA A 62 -5.20 9.93 0.48
C ALA A 62 -6.45 9.23 1.03
N PHE A 63 -6.31 8.37 2.03
CA PHE A 63 -7.41 7.53 2.49
C PHE A 63 -8.53 8.34 3.17
N ASN A 64 -8.21 9.47 3.79
CA ASN A 64 -9.24 10.31 4.41
C ASN A 64 -10.21 10.92 3.37
N ASN A 65 -9.80 10.97 2.09
CA ASN A 65 -10.63 11.49 0.99
C ASN A 65 -11.00 10.43 -0.06
N ALA A 66 -10.37 9.26 -0.03
CA ALA A 66 -10.67 8.12 -0.90
C ALA A 66 -11.29 6.91 -0.16
N SER A 67 -11.48 6.99 1.16
CA SER A 67 -11.80 5.83 2.00
C SER A 67 -10.74 4.71 1.87
N LEU A 68 -11.08 3.54 2.39
CA LEU A 68 -10.27 2.31 2.38
C LEU A 68 -11.09 1.16 1.75
N GLY A 69 -10.59 -0.06 1.86
CA GLY A 69 -11.19 -1.24 1.25
C GLY A 69 -11.41 -2.40 2.22
N TYR A 70 -11.32 -3.61 1.66
CA TYR A 70 -11.57 -4.85 2.40
C TYR A 70 -10.44 -5.24 3.34
N VAL A 71 -9.20 -4.77 3.14
CA VAL A 71 -8.10 -5.06 4.06
C VAL A 71 -8.43 -4.49 5.44
N HIS A 72 -8.73 -3.19 5.52
CA HIS A 72 -9.11 -2.56 6.80
C HIS A 72 -10.41 -3.12 7.36
N SER A 73 -11.42 -3.33 6.51
CA SER A 73 -12.71 -3.88 6.95
C SER A 73 -12.55 -5.24 7.65
N MET A 74 -11.72 -6.12 7.10
CA MET A 74 -11.41 -7.43 7.69
C MET A 74 -10.47 -7.33 8.88
N ALA A 75 -9.45 -6.47 8.81
CA ALA A 75 -8.49 -6.26 9.91
C ALA A 75 -9.16 -5.70 11.17
N HIS A 76 -10.17 -4.84 11.05
CA HIS A 76 -10.97 -4.37 12.19
C HIS A 76 -11.69 -5.53 12.91
N GLN A 77 -12.18 -6.53 12.19
CA GLN A 77 -12.82 -7.70 12.81
C GLN A 77 -11.80 -8.55 13.58
N LEU A 78 -10.63 -8.78 12.98
CA LEU A 78 -9.54 -9.52 13.62
C LEU A 78 -9.05 -8.81 14.89
N GLY A 79 -8.80 -7.50 14.81
CA GLY A 79 -8.37 -6.68 15.94
C GLY A 79 -9.42 -6.61 17.05
N GLY A 80 -10.70 -6.43 16.69
CA GLY A 80 -11.80 -6.34 17.66
C GLY A 80 -12.08 -7.65 18.40
N PHE A 81 -11.95 -8.80 17.72
CA PHE A 81 -12.25 -10.11 18.31
C PHE A 81 -11.05 -10.74 19.04
N TYR A 82 -9.85 -10.64 18.46
CA TYR A 82 -8.65 -11.33 18.96
C TYR A 82 -7.63 -10.39 19.62
N ASN A 83 -7.89 -9.08 19.67
CA ASN A 83 -6.96 -8.07 20.19
C ASN A 83 -5.57 -8.10 19.51
N LEU A 84 -5.56 -8.36 18.19
CA LEU A 84 -4.35 -8.43 17.39
C LEU A 84 -3.87 -7.04 16.95
N PRO A 85 -2.54 -6.82 16.77
CA PRO A 85 -2.01 -5.54 16.30
C PRO A 85 -2.55 -5.15 14.92
N HIS A 86 -3.11 -3.96 14.81
CA HIS A 86 -3.80 -3.49 13.59
C HIS A 86 -2.93 -3.58 12.33
N GLY A 87 -1.70 -3.07 12.40
CA GLY A 87 -0.78 -3.08 11.26
C GLY A 87 -0.34 -4.48 10.82
N GLU A 88 -0.33 -5.47 11.71
CA GLU A 88 -0.02 -6.86 11.38
C GLU A 88 -1.19 -7.54 10.66
N CYS A 89 -2.42 -7.32 11.15
CA CYS A 89 -3.63 -7.78 10.48
C CYS A 89 -3.72 -7.22 9.05
N ASN A 90 -3.47 -5.91 8.89
CA ASN A 90 -3.44 -5.25 7.59
C ASN A 90 -2.35 -5.84 6.68
N ALA A 91 -1.12 -6.00 7.18
CA ALA A 91 -0.02 -6.56 6.40
C ALA A 91 -0.30 -7.99 5.92
N LEU A 92 -0.86 -8.83 6.79
CA LEU A 92 -1.19 -10.22 6.48
C LEU A 92 -2.26 -10.32 5.38
N LEU A 93 -3.29 -9.48 5.44
CA LEU A 93 -4.45 -9.54 4.55
C LEU A 93 -4.20 -8.88 3.19
N LEU A 94 -3.40 -7.81 3.16
CA LEU A 94 -3.16 -6.97 1.99
C LEU A 94 -2.90 -7.77 0.69
N PRO A 95 -1.94 -8.71 0.61
CA PRO A 95 -1.66 -9.40 -0.65
C PRO A 95 -2.74 -10.39 -1.11
N PHE A 96 -3.68 -10.77 -0.24
CA PHE A 96 -4.79 -11.66 -0.60
C PHE A 96 -6.00 -10.87 -1.06
N VAL A 97 -6.31 -9.78 -0.36
CA VAL A 97 -7.38 -8.87 -0.74
C VAL A 97 -7.06 -8.17 -2.05
N GLU A 98 -5.84 -7.69 -2.24
CA GLU A 98 -5.50 -7.02 -3.50
C GLU A 98 -5.39 -7.98 -4.67
N LYS A 99 -5.10 -9.26 -4.43
CA LYS A 99 -5.24 -10.30 -5.46
C LYS A 99 -6.69 -10.46 -5.93
N PHE A 100 -7.64 -10.38 -4.99
CA PHE A 100 -9.06 -10.37 -5.32
C PHE A 100 -9.46 -9.09 -6.08
N ASN A 101 -8.94 -7.92 -5.67
CA ASN A 101 -9.25 -6.63 -6.30
C ASN A 101 -8.60 -6.41 -7.67
N LEU A 102 -7.52 -7.14 -7.99
CA LEU A 102 -6.70 -6.92 -9.19
C LEU A 102 -7.53 -6.78 -10.47
N ILE A 103 -8.55 -7.63 -10.63
CA ILE A 103 -9.40 -7.65 -11.84
C ILE A 103 -10.20 -6.36 -12.05
N ALA A 104 -10.42 -5.57 -11.00
CA ALA A 104 -11.19 -4.33 -11.08
C ALA A 104 -10.36 -3.13 -11.54
N LYS A 105 -9.04 -3.17 -11.35
CA LYS A 105 -8.13 -2.01 -11.54
C LYS A 105 -6.75 -2.43 -12.07
N VAL A 106 -6.70 -3.30 -13.07
CA VAL A 106 -5.46 -3.91 -13.60
C VAL A 106 -4.40 -2.86 -13.92
N GLU A 107 -4.77 -1.78 -14.59
CA GLU A 107 -3.86 -0.71 -15.02
C GLU A 107 -3.23 0.02 -13.82
N LYS A 108 -4.01 0.24 -12.74
CA LYS A 108 -3.48 0.84 -11.51
C LYS A 108 -2.49 -0.10 -10.83
N PHE A 109 -2.75 -1.40 -10.79
CA PHE A 109 -1.80 -2.36 -10.24
C PHE A 109 -0.52 -2.47 -11.07
N ALA A 110 -0.63 -2.42 -12.41
CA ALA A 110 0.54 -2.38 -13.28
C ALA A 110 1.40 -1.14 -13.01
N ALA A 111 0.79 0.04 -12.93
CA ALA A 111 1.50 1.28 -12.57
C ALA A 111 2.08 1.22 -11.15
N MET A 112 1.36 0.60 -10.20
CA MET A 112 1.82 0.40 -8.83
C MET A 112 3.09 -0.46 -8.77
N ALA A 113 3.20 -1.49 -9.61
CA ALA A 113 4.41 -2.31 -9.70
C ALA A 113 5.63 -1.45 -10.08
N GLU A 114 5.51 -0.56 -11.07
CA GLU A 114 6.58 0.38 -11.46
C GLU A 114 6.96 1.32 -10.31
N ILE A 115 5.95 1.84 -9.61
CA ILE A 115 6.13 2.70 -8.44
C ILE A 115 6.91 1.97 -7.33
N MET A 116 6.67 0.67 -7.17
CA MET A 116 7.35 -0.21 -6.21
C MET A 116 8.77 -0.62 -6.67
N GLY A 117 9.18 -0.23 -7.89
CA GLY A 117 10.51 -0.50 -8.44
C GLY A 117 10.62 -1.80 -9.24
N GLU A 118 9.49 -2.43 -9.58
CA GLU A 118 9.47 -3.63 -10.42
C GLU A 118 9.67 -3.25 -11.91
N ASN A 119 10.31 -4.15 -12.66
CA ASN A 119 10.46 -3.97 -14.11
C ASN A 119 9.25 -4.53 -14.86
N THR A 120 8.38 -3.65 -15.32
CA THR A 120 7.16 -3.98 -16.08
C THR A 120 7.34 -3.93 -17.60
N ALA A 121 8.53 -3.58 -18.10
CA ALA A 121 8.75 -3.32 -19.52
C ALA A 121 8.46 -4.56 -20.38
N GLY A 122 7.60 -4.40 -21.39
CA GLY A 122 7.23 -5.47 -22.31
C GLY A 122 6.27 -6.52 -21.75
N LEU A 123 5.80 -6.37 -20.50
CA LEU A 123 4.81 -7.27 -19.91
C LEU A 123 3.39 -6.88 -20.33
N ALA A 124 2.50 -7.87 -20.40
CA ALA A 124 1.08 -7.59 -20.49
C ALA A 124 0.61 -6.90 -19.19
N PRO A 125 -0.43 -6.02 -19.23
CA PRO A 125 -0.89 -5.29 -18.05
C PRO A 125 -1.21 -6.19 -16.85
N ARG A 126 -1.75 -7.38 -17.08
CA ARG A 126 -2.04 -8.36 -16.02
C ARG A 126 -0.78 -8.93 -15.38
N ASP A 127 0.23 -9.25 -16.18
CA ASP A 127 1.50 -9.79 -15.67
C ASP A 127 2.26 -8.72 -14.89
N ALA A 128 2.22 -7.47 -15.35
CA ALA A 128 2.75 -6.32 -14.61
C ALA A 128 2.00 -6.09 -13.29
N ALA A 129 0.66 -6.20 -13.28
CA ALA A 129 -0.15 -6.07 -12.07
C ALA A 129 0.17 -7.14 -11.01
N GLU A 130 0.46 -8.37 -11.42
CA GLU A 130 0.86 -9.45 -10.50
C GLU A 130 2.23 -9.17 -9.83
N LEU A 131 3.11 -8.37 -10.47
CA LEU A 131 4.36 -7.94 -9.84
C LEU A 131 4.11 -7.03 -8.63
N ALA A 132 3.07 -6.18 -8.63
CA ALA A 132 2.72 -5.39 -7.45
C ALA A 132 2.33 -6.29 -6.27
N LEU A 133 1.56 -7.36 -6.52
CA LEU A 133 1.19 -8.32 -5.47
C LEU A 133 2.40 -9.08 -4.94
N LYS A 134 3.36 -9.41 -5.81
CA LYS A 134 4.64 -10.01 -5.41
C LYS A 134 5.45 -9.04 -4.55
N ALA A 135 5.56 -7.78 -4.95
CA ALA A 135 6.29 -6.74 -4.25
C ALA A 135 5.72 -6.46 -2.86
N ILE A 136 4.38 -6.42 -2.73
CA ILE A 136 3.68 -6.28 -1.43
C ILE A 136 4.03 -7.40 -0.44
N ARG A 137 4.33 -8.61 -0.92
CA ARG A 137 4.66 -9.77 -0.08
C ARG A 137 6.10 -9.79 0.45
N GLN A 138 6.98 -8.92 -0.05
CA GLN A 138 8.43 -8.93 0.24
C GLN A 138 8.87 -7.84 1.22
#